data_AF-A0A524DNJ5-F1
#
_entry.id   AF-A0A524DNJ5-F1
#
_cell.length_a   1.000
_cell.length_b   1.000
_cell.length_c   1.000
_cell.angle_alpha   90.00
_cell.angle_beta   90.00
_cell.angle_gamma   90.00
#
_symmetry.space_group_name_H-M   'P 1'
#
loop_
_entity.id
_entity.type
_entity.pdbx_description
1 polymer ?
#
loop_
_entity_poly.entity_id
_entity_poly.type
_entity_poly.pdbx_seq_one_letter_code
_entity_poly.pdbx_strand_id
1 'polypeptide(L)'
;MKALILNLEKIAGLMQKSSSDPNFKTEIHEVVDFEDIPEPSLINENWVKIKVNLSGICGSDLNILSMNVSYTQSIFASFPAVMGHEIVGTVVDVGNNVENVSMGDRVVIEPVLPCEVRELEQCSFCEKGFYHLCSKQDLG
;
A
#
# COMPACT_ATOMS: atom_id res chain seq x y z
N MET A 1 8.57 -12.85 -6.51
CA MET A 1 7.42 -12.43 -7.33
C MET A 1 7.70 -11.09 -7.96
N LYS A 2 7.08 -10.72 -9.09
CA LYS A 2 7.26 -9.40 -9.67
C LYS A 2 6.31 -8.36 -9.07
N ALA A 3 6.79 -7.15 -8.85
CA ALA A 3 6.00 -6.04 -8.29
C ALA A 3 6.42 -4.70 -8.89
N LEU A 4 5.48 -3.75 -8.91
CA LEU A 4 5.76 -2.34 -9.19
C LEU A 4 6.05 -1.63 -7.86
N ILE A 5 7.28 -1.13 -7.68
CA ILE A 5 7.77 -0.57 -6.43
C ILE A 5 8.13 0.89 -6.64
N LEU A 6 7.78 1.76 -5.71
CA LEU A 6 8.27 3.13 -5.70
C LEU A 6 9.76 3.18 -5.34
N ASN A 7 10.55 3.83 -6.19
CA ASN A 7 11.99 3.98 -6.00
C ASN A 7 12.29 5.34 -5.35
N LEU A 8 12.59 5.31 -4.06
CA LEU A 8 12.91 6.51 -3.28
C LEU A 8 14.15 7.27 -3.78
N GLU A 9 15.17 6.56 -4.25
CA GLU A 9 16.39 7.21 -4.75
C GLU A 9 16.11 7.99 -6.03
N LYS A 10 15.33 7.40 -6.95
CA LYS A 10 14.89 8.10 -8.16
C LYS A 10 13.99 9.28 -7.82
N ILE A 11 13.03 9.10 -6.91
CA ILE A 11 12.15 10.19 -6.44
C ILE A 11 13.00 11.34 -5.87
N ALA A 12 13.98 11.04 -5.01
CA ALA A 12 14.87 12.05 -4.42
C ALA A 12 15.69 12.79 -5.50
N GLY A 13 16.21 12.06 -6.49
CA GLY A 13 16.93 12.65 -7.63
C GLY A 13 16.04 13.55 -8.50
N LEU A 14 14.78 13.17 -8.70
CA LEU A 14 13.79 13.96 -9.45
C LEU A 14 13.37 15.21 -8.67
N MET A 15 13.20 15.13 -7.35
CA MET A 15 12.94 16.30 -6.50
C MET A 15 14.07 17.33 -6.62
N GLN A 16 15.32 16.89 -6.63
CA GLN A 16 16.47 17.77 -6.80
C GLN A 16 16.43 18.48 -8.16
N LYS A 17 16.16 17.73 -9.25
CA LYS A 17 16.04 18.31 -10.60
C LYS A 17 14.88 19.30 -10.73
N SER A 18 13.70 18.93 -10.22
CA SER A 18 12.50 19.78 -10.20
C SER A 18 12.75 21.11 -9.47
N SER A 19 13.45 21.06 -8.32
CA SER A 19 13.81 22.29 -7.59
C SER A 19 14.78 23.20 -8.34
N SER A 20 15.51 22.67 -9.31
CA SER A 20 16.51 23.40 -10.11
C SER A 20 16.01 23.88 -11.47
N ASP A 21 14.91 23.33 -11.99
CA ASP A 21 14.32 23.71 -13.28
C ASP A 21 12.78 23.80 -13.18
N PRO A 22 12.19 25.01 -13.25
CA PRO A 22 10.74 25.20 -13.15
C PRO A 22 9.94 24.63 -14.34
N ASN A 23 10.61 24.22 -15.43
CA ASN A 23 9.97 23.56 -16.57
C ASN A 23 10.14 22.02 -16.54
N PHE A 24 10.76 21.48 -15.49
CA PHE A 24 11.00 20.05 -15.36
C PHE A 24 9.67 19.28 -15.37
N LYS A 25 9.59 18.25 -16.20
CA LYS A 25 8.47 17.31 -16.26
C LYS A 25 8.99 15.93 -15.93
N THR A 26 8.31 15.24 -15.02
CA THR A 26 8.58 13.83 -14.72
C THR A 26 7.70 12.96 -15.60
N GLU A 27 8.22 11.80 -15.98
CA GLU A 27 7.45 10.72 -16.57
C GLU A 27 7.18 9.65 -15.52
N ILE A 28 6.05 8.94 -15.64
CA ILE A 28 5.57 7.96 -14.64
C ILE A 28 6.60 6.85 -14.37
N HIS A 29 7.33 6.41 -15.40
CA HIS A 29 8.31 5.33 -15.29
C HIS A 29 9.60 5.75 -14.56
N GLU A 30 9.78 7.04 -14.28
CA GLU A 30 11.00 7.54 -13.62
C GLU A 30 10.96 7.37 -12.10
N VAL A 31 9.79 7.09 -11.50
CA VAL A 31 9.62 6.99 -10.03
C VAL A 31 9.34 5.57 -9.53
N VAL A 32 9.12 4.62 -10.44
CA VAL A 32 8.83 3.22 -10.11
C VAL A 32 9.78 2.26 -10.82
N ASP A 33 9.98 1.11 -10.21
CA ASP A 33 10.67 -0.04 -10.80
C ASP A 33 9.77 -1.26 -10.85
N PHE A 34 10.00 -2.09 -11.87
CA PHE A 34 9.35 -3.39 -11.99
C PHE A 34 10.37 -4.49 -11.70
N GLU A 35 10.36 -4.98 -10.47
CA GLU A 35 11.42 -5.83 -9.93
C GLU A 35 10.90 -7.15 -9.37
N ASP A 36 11.80 -8.12 -9.25
CA ASP A 36 11.56 -9.34 -8.51
C ASP A 36 11.80 -9.08 -7.01
N ILE A 37 10.74 -9.23 -6.21
CA ILE A 37 10.78 -9.16 -4.74
C ILE A 37 10.60 -10.54 -4.11
N PRO A 38 11.08 -10.75 -2.86
CA PRO A 38 10.75 -11.94 -2.10
C PRO A 38 9.24 -12.14 -2.04
N GLU A 39 8.80 -13.39 -2.12
CA GLU A 39 7.40 -13.71 -1.90
C GLU A 39 7.06 -13.51 -0.42
N PRO A 40 6.01 -12.75 -0.07
CA PRO A 40 5.67 -12.50 1.32
C PRO A 40 5.23 -13.79 2.01
N SER A 41 5.66 -13.96 3.26
CA SER A 41 5.07 -14.93 4.20
C SER A 41 3.92 -14.28 4.97
N LEU A 42 3.13 -15.08 5.67
CA LEU A 42 2.21 -14.54 6.68
C LEU A 42 3.01 -13.73 7.71
N ILE A 43 2.46 -12.59 8.11
CA ILE A 43 3.06 -11.72 9.13
C ILE A 43 2.84 -12.33 10.51
N ASN A 44 1.61 -12.79 10.79
CA ASN A 44 1.26 -13.56 11.98
C ASN A 44 -0.02 -14.39 11.73
N GLU A 45 -0.50 -15.07 12.77
CA GLU A 45 -1.64 -16.01 12.73
C GLU A 45 -3.00 -15.37 12.43
N ASN A 46 -3.11 -14.03 12.48
CA ASN A 46 -4.33 -13.28 12.16
C ASN A 46 -4.39 -12.80 10.69
N TRP A 47 -3.33 -13.06 9.90
CA TRP A 47 -3.23 -12.58 8.52
C TRP A 47 -3.57 -13.67 7.51
N VAL A 48 -3.90 -13.21 6.29
CA VAL A 48 -4.02 -14.06 5.12
C VAL A 48 -3.07 -13.61 4.03
N LYS A 49 -2.63 -14.57 3.20
CA LYS A 49 -1.86 -14.29 2.00
C LYS A 49 -2.78 -14.41 0.80
N ILE A 50 -2.70 -13.41 -0.07
CA ILE A 50 -3.57 -13.31 -1.24
C ILE A 50 -2.72 -13.29 -2.50
N LYS A 51 -3.05 -14.18 -3.43
CA LYS A 51 -2.56 -14.09 -4.79
C LYS A 51 -3.41 -13.06 -5.53
N VAL A 52 -2.80 -11.92 -5.81
CA VAL A 52 -3.42 -10.85 -6.62
C VAL A 52 -3.78 -11.41 -8.00
N ASN A 53 -5.05 -11.32 -8.38
CA ASN A 53 -5.50 -11.68 -9.71
C ASN A 53 -5.50 -10.45 -10.63
N LEU A 54 -6.04 -9.32 -10.14
CA LEU A 54 -6.10 -8.05 -10.82
C LEU A 54 -5.97 -6.90 -9.81
N SER A 55 -5.44 -5.77 -10.27
CA SER A 55 -5.49 -4.49 -9.57
C SER A 55 -5.98 -3.41 -10.52
N GLY A 56 -6.88 -2.56 -10.04
CA GLY A 56 -7.21 -1.30 -10.69
C GLY A 56 -6.06 -0.29 -10.62
N ILE A 57 -6.21 0.79 -11.39
CA ILE A 57 -5.35 1.97 -11.36
C ILE A 57 -6.25 3.15 -11.00
N CYS A 58 -5.99 3.75 -9.84
CA CYS A 58 -6.74 4.87 -9.34
C CYS A 58 -6.07 6.21 -9.71
N GLY A 59 -6.85 7.30 -9.64
CA GLY A 59 -6.29 8.65 -9.76
C GLY A 59 -5.25 8.97 -8.68
N SER A 60 -5.37 8.38 -7.48
CA SER A 60 -4.38 8.50 -6.41
C SER A 60 -3.03 7.85 -6.77
N ASP A 61 -3.03 6.70 -7.47
CA ASP A 61 -1.80 6.10 -7.99
C ASP A 61 -1.11 7.05 -8.97
N LEU A 62 -1.88 7.67 -9.87
CA LEU A 62 -1.34 8.66 -10.81
C LEU A 62 -0.80 9.91 -10.10
N ASN A 63 -1.46 10.37 -9.04
CA ASN A 63 -0.99 11.51 -8.23
C ASN A 63 0.33 11.18 -7.52
N ILE A 64 0.46 9.96 -6.99
CA ILE A 64 1.70 9.45 -6.42
C ILE A 64 2.81 9.46 -7.46
N LEU A 65 2.54 8.90 -8.65
CA LEU A 65 3.52 8.78 -9.72
C LEU A 65 3.91 10.14 -10.32
N SER A 66 2.99 11.10 -10.30
CA SER A 66 3.22 12.48 -10.77
C SER A 66 3.78 13.39 -9.67
N MET A 67 4.09 12.84 -8.49
CA MET A 67 4.59 13.57 -7.32
C MET A 67 3.68 14.71 -6.86
N ASN A 68 2.38 14.60 -7.15
CA ASN A 68 1.34 15.54 -6.79
C ASN A 68 0.56 15.03 -5.56
N VAL A 69 1.28 14.73 -4.48
CA VAL A 69 0.71 14.10 -3.27
C VAL A 69 0.45 15.12 -2.17
N SER A 70 -0.71 15.01 -1.52
CA SER A 70 -0.99 15.67 -0.24
C SER A 70 -0.21 14.97 0.89
N TYR A 71 0.17 15.70 1.95
CA TYR A 71 0.73 15.13 3.19
C TYR A 71 -0.14 13.98 3.74
N THR A 72 -1.46 14.07 3.57
CA THR A 72 -2.42 13.03 4.01
C THR A 72 -2.49 11.79 3.11
N GLN A 73 -1.86 11.82 1.92
CA GLN A 73 -1.74 10.70 0.98
C GLN A 73 -0.30 10.15 0.95
N SER A 74 0.43 10.38 2.04
CA SER A 74 1.84 10.06 2.14
C SER A 74 2.08 8.55 2.05
N ILE A 75 2.46 8.12 0.84
CA ILE A 75 3.13 6.84 0.54
C ILE A 75 4.40 6.61 1.38
N PHE A 76 4.87 7.61 2.13
CA PHE A 76 6.01 7.49 3.03
C PHE A 76 5.73 6.69 4.30
N ALA A 77 4.51 6.19 4.48
CA ALA A 77 4.13 5.41 5.66
C ALA A 77 4.66 3.97 5.65
N SER A 78 5.13 3.42 4.53
CA SER A 78 5.72 2.06 4.49
C SER A 78 6.65 1.87 3.29
N PHE A 79 7.87 1.39 3.55
CA PHE A 79 8.88 1.06 2.52
C PHE A 79 9.40 -0.38 2.67
N PRO A 80 9.68 -1.09 1.56
CA PRO A 80 9.46 -0.69 0.16
C PRO A 80 7.96 -0.60 -0.17
N ALA A 81 7.56 0.47 -0.87
CA ALA A 81 6.16 0.72 -1.19
C ALA A 81 5.78 0.03 -2.50
N VAL A 82 5.05 -1.07 -2.40
CA VAL A 82 4.44 -1.76 -3.54
C VAL A 82 3.12 -1.05 -3.90
N MET A 83 2.96 -0.69 -5.17
CA MET A 83 1.80 0.05 -5.65
C MET A 83 0.54 -0.83 -5.77
N GLY A 84 -0.63 -0.17 -5.68
CA GLY A 84 -1.95 -0.78 -5.93
C GLY A 84 -2.80 -0.94 -4.68
N HIS A 85 -4.06 -0.50 -4.76
CA HIS A 85 -5.01 -0.54 -3.64
C HIS A 85 -6.45 -0.87 -4.07
N GLU A 86 -6.65 -1.19 -5.35
CA GLU A 86 -7.94 -1.59 -5.93
C GLU A 86 -7.87 -3.07 -6.34
N ILE A 87 -7.75 -3.98 -5.36
CA ILE A 87 -7.30 -5.36 -5.59
C ILE A 87 -8.47 -6.35 -5.52
N VAL A 88 -8.48 -7.29 -6.47
CA VAL A 88 -9.19 -8.57 -6.37
C VAL A 88 -8.21 -9.73 -6.43
N GLY A 89 -8.37 -10.70 -5.54
CA GLY A 89 -7.43 -11.79 -5.36
C GLY A 89 -8.06 -13.09 -4.92
N THR A 90 -7.22 -14.11 -4.80
CA THR A 90 -7.56 -15.43 -4.27
C THR A 90 -6.72 -15.68 -3.02
N VAL A 91 -7.35 -16.12 -1.93
CA VAL A 91 -6.64 -16.50 -0.69
C VAL A 91 -5.81 -17.75 -0.95
N VAL A 92 -4.51 -17.70 -0.65
CA VAL A 92 -3.54 -18.80 -0.90
C VAL A 92 -2.84 -19.29 0.36
N ASP A 93 -2.95 -18.57 1.47
CA ASP A 93 -2.48 -19.00 2.79
C ASP A 93 -3.30 -18.28 3.88
N VAL A 94 -3.52 -18.93 5.02
CA VAL A 94 -4.40 -18.46 6.08
C VAL A 94 -3.77 -18.77 7.44
N GLY A 95 -3.62 -17.74 8.28
CA GLY A 95 -3.13 -17.92 9.65
C GLY A 95 -4.14 -18.65 10.56
N ASN A 96 -3.66 -19.29 11.62
CA ASN A 96 -4.48 -20.19 12.44
C ASN A 96 -5.62 -19.51 13.22
N ASN A 97 -5.57 -18.18 13.39
CA ASN A 97 -6.60 -17.42 14.11
C ASN A 97 -7.64 -16.80 13.16
N VAL A 98 -7.53 -17.01 11.84
CA VAL A 98 -8.47 -16.46 10.87
C VAL A 98 -9.67 -17.38 10.74
N GLU A 99 -10.86 -16.88 11.07
CA GLU A 99 -12.10 -17.68 11.10
C GLU A 99 -13.10 -17.32 9.99
N ASN A 100 -12.90 -16.18 9.32
CA ASN A 100 -13.91 -15.57 8.43
C ASN A 100 -13.62 -15.73 6.94
N VAL A 101 -12.47 -16.28 6.56
CA VAL A 101 -12.07 -16.54 5.16
C VAL A 101 -11.29 -17.85 5.07
N SER A 102 -11.36 -18.52 3.93
CA SER A 102 -10.71 -19.81 3.67
C SER A 102 -9.80 -19.76 2.44
N MET A 103 -8.82 -20.66 2.38
CA MET A 103 -8.01 -20.85 1.17
C MET A 103 -8.91 -21.15 -0.04
N GLY A 104 -8.63 -20.48 -1.16
CA GLY A 104 -9.42 -20.57 -2.39
C GLY A 104 -10.53 -19.52 -2.52
N ASP A 105 -10.87 -18.80 -1.45
CA ASP A 105 -11.87 -17.73 -1.51
C ASP A 105 -11.41 -16.58 -2.41
N ARG A 106 -12.37 -16.02 -3.16
CA ARG A 106 -12.17 -14.80 -3.93
C ARG A 106 -12.53 -13.60 -3.07
N VAL A 107 -11.61 -12.67 -2.94
CA VAL A 107 -11.72 -11.52 -2.04
C VAL A 107 -11.41 -10.21 -2.77
N VAL A 108 -12.02 -9.13 -2.29
CA VAL A 108 -11.61 -7.75 -2.56
C VAL A 108 -10.95 -7.18 -1.31
N ILE A 109 -10.03 -6.24 -1.48
CA ILE A 109 -9.25 -5.68 -0.37
C ILE A 109 -9.80 -4.32 0.06
N GLU A 110 -9.99 -4.16 1.36
CA GLU A 110 -10.11 -2.86 2.02
C GLU A 110 -8.69 -2.30 2.21
N PRO A 111 -8.30 -1.19 1.56
CA PRO A 111 -6.94 -0.68 1.63
C PRO A 111 -6.60 0.01 2.96
N VAL A 112 -7.58 0.35 3.80
CA VAL A 112 -7.33 0.93 5.12
C VAL A 112 -6.84 -0.14 6.09
N LEU A 113 -5.66 0.08 6.66
CA LEU A 113 -5.13 -0.70 7.79
C LEU A 113 -5.31 0.07 9.11
N PRO A 114 -6.45 -0.08 9.82
CA PRO A 114 -6.69 0.62 11.08
C PRO A 114 -5.79 0.11 12.23
N CYS A 115 -5.77 0.83 13.35
CA CYS A 115 -4.93 0.51 14.51
C CYS A 115 -5.12 -0.92 15.03
N GLU A 116 -6.34 -1.44 15.02
CA GLU A 116 -6.67 -2.76 15.53
C GLU A 116 -6.00 -3.89 14.72
N VAL A 117 -6.06 -3.83 13.38
CA VAL A 117 -5.43 -4.86 12.52
C VAL A 117 -3.90 -4.79 12.53
N ARG A 118 -3.34 -3.65 12.97
CA ARG A 118 -1.90 -3.43 13.14
C ARG A 118 -1.42 -3.68 14.58
N GLU A 119 -2.28 -4.22 15.45
CA GLU A 119 -1.97 -4.51 16.86
C GLU A 119 -1.53 -3.26 17.66
N LEU A 120 -2.05 -2.09 17.28
CA LEU A 120 -1.88 -0.84 18.00
C LEU A 120 -3.05 -0.60 18.94
N GLU A 121 -2.81 0.16 20.02
CA GLU A 121 -3.89 0.61 20.91
C GLU A 121 -4.99 1.31 20.11
N GLN A 122 -6.25 0.96 20.41
CA GLN A 122 -7.41 1.47 19.68
C GLN A 122 -7.53 2.99 19.82
N CYS A 123 -7.87 3.68 18.73
CA CYS A 123 -8.13 5.12 18.77
C CYS A 123 -9.64 5.41 18.87
N SER A 124 -9.99 6.64 19.26
CA SER A 124 -11.38 7.05 19.49
C SER A 124 -12.30 6.92 18.27
N PHE A 125 -11.76 6.94 17.05
CA PHE A 125 -12.54 6.65 15.83
C PHE A 125 -12.82 5.15 15.67
N CYS A 126 -11.82 4.30 15.91
CA CYS A 126 -11.98 2.84 15.82
C CYS A 126 -12.89 2.30 16.91
N GLU A 127 -12.81 2.82 18.15
CA GLU A 127 -13.73 2.48 19.24
C GLU A 127 -15.21 2.72 18.89
N LYS A 128 -15.48 3.73 18.04
CA LYS A 128 -16.82 4.08 17.57
C LYS A 128 -17.22 3.34 16.29
N GLY A 129 -16.39 2.43 15.79
CA GLY A 129 -16.59 1.71 14.52
C GLY A 129 -16.25 2.51 13.27
N PHE A 130 -15.72 3.75 13.39
CA PHE A 130 -15.30 4.58 12.26
C PHE A 130 -13.84 4.31 11.87
N TYR A 131 -13.49 3.06 11.61
CA TYR A 131 -12.10 2.64 11.35
C TYR A 131 -11.48 3.31 10.11
N HIS A 132 -12.30 3.69 9.12
CA HIS A 132 -11.86 4.45 7.94
C HIS A 132 -11.29 5.84 8.28
N LEU A 133 -11.60 6.36 9.48
CA LEU A 133 -11.04 7.60 10.05
C LEU A 133 -9.98 7.33 11.12
N CYS A 134 -9.38 6.13 11.13
CA CYS A 134 -8.36 5.80 12.11
C CYS A 134 -7.26 6.88 12.13
N SER A 135 -7.02 7.46 13.31
CA SER A 135 -6.04 8.52 13.51
C SER A 135 -4.60 8.01 13.72
N LYS A 136 -4.37 6.71 13.52
CA LYS A 136 -3.08 6.03 13.68
C LYS A 136 -2.67 5.30 12.39
N GLN A 137 -3.19 5.73 11.23
CA GLN A 137 -2.95 5.09 9.93
C GLN A 137 -1.49 5.20 9.47
N ASP A 138 -0.77 6.22 9.94
CA ASP A 138 0.62 6.53 9.62
C ASP A 138 1.61 6.11 10.74
N LEU A 139 1.12 5.45 11.80
CA LEU A 139 1.97 4.99 12.90
C LEU A 139 2.39 3.54 12.69
N GLY A 140 3.71 3.31 12.55
CA GLY A 140 4.36 2.02 12.45
C GLY A 140 5.21 1.93 11.19
#